data_AF-A0A285U996-F1
#
_entry.id   AF-A0A285U996-F1
#
_cell.length_a   1.000
_cell.length_b   1.000
_cell.length_c   1.000
_cell.angle_alpha   90.00
_cell.angle_beta   90.00
_cell.angle_gamma   90.00
#
_symmetry.space_group_name_H-M   'P 1'
#
loop_
_entity.id
_entity.type
_entity.pdbx_description
1 polymer ?
#
loop_
_entity_poly.entity_id
_entity_poly.type
_entity_poly.pdbx_seq_one_letter_code
_entity_poly.pdbx_strand_id
1 'polypeptide(L)'
;MNHVKNKKYLNESGITLIEVIASLLILTIILISFMNFFPIMGKSNNQTGEKQQAINLARSELIYWQNIINKKFMNNPTLGSDDIVQKDENSIKILTSSTNSMNTMSNEFDVEIIINTVSDLNINHIKIEPGMSQLPKEAHLIQINIYKQNSIENGSIVSGSMPLSTNYGYVFF
;
A
#
# COMPACT_ATOMS: atom_id res chain seq x y z
N MET A 1 21.80 63.70 66.11
CA MET A 1 20.63 62.99 65.55
C MET A 1 21.18 62.01 64.51
N ASN A 2 21.36 60.75 64.92
CA ASN A 2 22.16 59.77 64.16
C ASN A 2 21.26 58.95 63.23
N HIS A 3 21.47 59.07 61.92
CA HIS A 3 20.86 58.17 60.94
C HIS A 3 21.68 56.88 60.86
N VAL A 4 21.16 55.81 61.45
CA VAL A 4 21.68 54.45 61.26
C VAL A 4 21.33 54.00 59.83
N LYS A 5 22.33 53.92 58.95
CA LYS A 5 22.18 53.35 57.61
C LYS A 5 22.10 51.82 57.72
N ASN A 6 20.92 51.26 57.50
CA ASN A 6 20.74 49.81 57.31
C ASN A 6 21.37 49.38 55.97
N LYS A 7 22.50 48.70 56.04
CA LYS A 7 23.17 48.09 54.88
C LYS A 7 22.42 46.81 54.53
N LYS A 8 21.64 46.83 53.44
CA LYS A 8 21.06 45.60 52.86
C LYS A 8 22.19 44.78 52.26
N TYR A 9 22.42 43.58 52.79
CA TYR A 9 23.26 42.57 52.15
C TYR A 9 22.47 41.98 50.98
N LEU A 10 22.88 42.29 49.75
CA LEU A 10 22.40 41.59 48.57
C LEU A 10 23.08 40.22 48.58
N ASN A 11 22.30 39.17 48.77
CA ASN A 11 22.78 37.80 48.78
C ASN A 11 23.03 37.39 47.32
N GLU A 12 24.25 37.59 46.83
CA GLU A 12 24.68 37.14 45.51
C GLU A 12 25.01 35.65 45.58
N SER A 13 23.97 34.81 45.59
CA SER A 13 24.10 33.36 45.54
C SER A 13 24.64 32.97 44.16
N GLY A 14 25.93 32.65 44.07
CA GLY A 14 26.53 32.10 42.86
C GLY A 14 25.88 30.78 42.45
N ILE A 15 25.91 30.47 41.15
CA ILE A 15 25.45 29.18 40.61
C ILE A 15 26.25 28.05 41.25
N THR A 16 25.55 27.04 41.76
CA THR A 16 26.19 25.87 42.35
C THR A 16 26.63 24.89 41.27
N LEU A 17 27.73 24.16 41.49
CA LEU A 17 28.22 23.16 40.55
C LEU A 17 27.16 22.07 40.26
N ILE A 18 26.36 21.73 41.27
CA ILE A 18 25.31 20.73 41.14
C ILE A 18 24.18 21.17 40.20
N GLU A 19 23.81 22.46 40.20
CA GLU A 19 22.82 23.01 39.26
C GLU A 19 23.30 22.96 37.81
N VAL A 20 24.60 23.23 37.58
CA VAL A 20 25.19 23.14 36.24
C VAL A 20 25.15 21.70 35.74
N ILE A 21 25.52 20.74 36.58
CA ILE A 21 25.52 19.31 36.24
C ILE A 21 24.10 18.82 35.99
N ALA A 22 23.13 19.20 36.82
CA ALA A 22 21.73 18.85 36.63
C ALA A 22 21.17 19.40 35.31
N SER A 23 21.52 20.66 34.97
CA SER A 23 21.12 21.28 33.70
C SER A 23 21.72 20.56 32.49
N LEU A 24 22.98 20.14 32.58
CA LEU A 24 23.67 19.38 31.53
C LEU A 24 23.08 17.98 31.34
N LEU A 25 22.71 17.32 32.43
CA LEU A 25 22.04 16.01 32.41
C LEU A 25 20.67 16.10 31.73
N ILE A 26 19.84 17.07 32.13
CA ILE A 26 18.53 17.29 31.54
C ILE A 26 18.67 17.60 30.04
N LEU A 27 19.61 18.47 29.69
CA LEU A 27 19.88 18.82 28.29
C LEU A 27 20.30 17.60 27.46
N THR A 28 21.14 16.71 28.03
CA THR A 28 21.61 15.50 27.35
C THR A 28 20.47 14.51 27.12
N ILE A 29 19.58 14.32 28.09
CA ILE A 29 18.39 13.46 27.96
C ILE A 29 17.48 13.97 26.85
N ILE A 30 17.23 15.29 26.81
CA ILE A 30 16.40 15.93 25.79
C ILE A 30 17.04 15.76 24.41
N LEU A 31 18.36 15.96 24.30
CA LEU A 31 19.09 15.85 23.04
C LEU A 31 19.04 14.42 22.47
N ILE A 32 19.28 13.41 23.30
CA ILE A 32 19.22 12.00 22.90
C ILE A 32 17.79 11.62 22.51
N SER A 33 16.78 12.13 23.23
CA SER A 33 15.37 11.89 22.91
C SER A 33 15.04 12.40 21.50
N PHE A 34 15.44 13.63 21.16
CA PHE A 34 15.23 14.19 19.82
C PHE A 34 15.99 13.47 18.71
N MET A 35 17.23 13.04 18.96
CA MET A 35 18.00 12.26 17.96
C MET A 35 17.30 10.95 17.58
N ASN A 36 16.57 10.33 18.52
CA ASN A 36 15.85 9.09 18.27
C ASN A 36 14.55 9.27 17.46
N PHE A 37 14.01 10.48 17.33
CA PHE A 37 12.79 10.73 16.55
C PHE A 37 13.03 10.83 15.04
N PHE A 38 14.21 11.27 14.60
CA PHE A 38 14.49 11.47 13.17
C PHE A 38 14.46 10.18 12.32
N PRO A 39 15.02 9.04 12.78
CA PRO A 39 14.95 7.79 12.01
C PRO A 39 13.52 7.27 11.83
N ILE A 40 12.63 7.55 12.79
CA ILE A 40 11.22 7.12 12.76
C ILE A 40 10.49 7.81 11.60
N MET A 41 10.70 9.11 11.43
CA MET A 41 10.06 9.90 10.37
C MET A 41 10.57 9.50 8.97
N GLY A 42 11.87 9.25 8.84
CA GLY A 42 12.47 8.86 7.55
C GLY A 42 11.97 7.51 7.03
N LYS A 43 11.92 6.49 7.88
CA LYS A 43 11.45 5.15 7.49
C LYS A 43 9.95 5.12 7.16
N SER A 44 9.14 5.88 7.89
CA SER A 44 7.69 5.96 7.66
C SER A 44 7.34 6.60 6.31
N ASN A 45 8.14 7.58 5.85
CA ASN A 45 7.87 8.28 4.59
C ASN A 45 8.04 7.38 3.37
N ASN A 46 9.14 6.62 3.31
CA ASN A 46 9.41 5.72 2.18
C ASN A 46 8.38 4.59 2.09
N GLN A 47 8.03 3.98 3.23
CA GLN A 47 7.00 2.92 3.27
C GLN A 47 5.61 3.43 2.87
N THR A 48 5.28 4.67 3.25
CA THR A 48 4.00 5.29 2.88
C THR A 48 3.97 5.63 1.39
N GLY A 49 5.09 6.12 0.84
CA GLY A 49 5.26 6.38 -0.59
C GLY A 49 5.09 5.11 -1.43
N GLU A 50 5.80 4.03 -1.09
CA GLU A 50 5.70 2.73 -1.76
C GLU A 50 4.25 2.20 -1.73
N LYS A 51 3.58 2.27 -0.57
CA LYS A 51 2.19 1.81 -0.43
C LYS A 51 1.21 2.64 -1.26
N GLN A 52 1.39 3.95 -1.33
CA GLN A 52 0.52 4.83 -2.12
C GLN A 52 0.66 4.56 -3.62
N GLN A 53 1.89 4.30 -4.08
CA GLN A 53 2.16 3.90 -5.47
C GLN A 53 1.52 2.54 -5.78
N ALA A 54 1.68 1.55 -4.90
CA ALA A 54 1.05 0.24 -5.05
C ALA A 54 -0.48 0.32 -5.15
N ILE A 55 -1.14 1.18 -4.36
CA ILE A 55 -2.60 1.39 -4.45
C ILE A 55 -3.01 1.97 -5.80
N ASN A 56 -2.26 2.96 -6.30
CA ASN A 56 -2.55 3.58 -7.58
C ASN A 56 -2.34 2.61 -8.73
N LEU A 57 -1.28 1.81 -8.66
CA LEU A 57 -1.00 0.74 -9.62
C LEU A 57 -2.10 -0.32 -9.62
N ALA A 58 -2.52 -0.80 -8.44
CA ALA A 58 -3.60 -1.79 -8.31
C ALA A 58 -4.91 -1.31 -8.95
N ARG A 59 -5.23 -0.01 -8.81
CA ARG A 59 -6.41 0.60 -9.46
C ARG A 59 -6.26 0.67 -10.97
N SER A 60 -5.10 1.09 -11.47
CA SER A 60 -4.82 1.17 -12.91
C SER A 60 -4.91 -0.21 -13.57
N GLU A 61 -4.27 -1.21 -12.97
CA GLU A 61 -4.32 -2.60 -13.42
C GLU A 61 -5.75 -3.14 -13.38
N LEU A 62 -6.51 -2.91 -12.31
CA LEU A 62 -7.90 -3.37 -12.23
C LEU A 62 -8.74 -2.83 -13.39
N ILE A 63 -8.64 -1.52 -13.67
CA ILE A 63 -9.36 -0.88 -14.78
C ILE A 63 -8.91 -1.45 -16.12
N TYR A 64 -7.60 -1.64 -16.30
CA TYR A 64 -7.05 -2.24 -17.51
C TYR A 64 -7.62 -3.64 -17.75
N TRP A 65 -7.55 -4.52 -16.75
CA TRP A 65 -8.04 -5.90 -16.86
C TRP A 65 -9.55 -5.98 -17.04
N GLN A 66 -10.33 -5.18 -16.31
CA GLN A 66 -11.77 -5.07 -16.54
C GLN A 66 -12.08 -4.68 -17.99
N ASN A 67 -11.35 -3.72 -18.57
CA ASN A 67 -11.56 -3.29 -19.95
C ASN A 67 -11.14 -4.35 -20.98
N ILE A 68 -10.01 -5.03 -20.76
CA ILE A 68 -9.54 -6.09 -21.66
C ILE A 68 -10.51 -7.27 -21.66
N ILE A 69 -10.95 -7.69 -20.47
CA ILE A 69 -11.84 -8.84 -20.31
C ILE A 69 -13.22 -8.54 -20.87
N ASN A 70 -13.77 -7.34 -20.61
CA ASN A 70 -15.02 -6.88 -21.22
C ASN A 70 -14.97 -6.86 -22.76
N LYS A 71 -13.83 -6.46 -23.35
CA LYS A 71 -13.68 -6.34 -24.81
C LYS A 71 -13.37 -7.67 -25.50
N LYS A 72 -12.82 -8.65 -24.79
CA LYS A 72 -12.21 -9.84 -25.39
C LYS A 72 -12.49 -11.07 -24.52
N PHE A 73 -13.66 -11.67 -24.71
CA PHE A 73 -13.91 -12.99 -24.12
C PHE A 73 -12.92 -14.03 -24.72
N MET A 74 -12.08 -14.58 -23.83
CA MET A 74 -11.66 -16.00 -23.75
C MET A 74 -10.67 -16.63 -24.75
N ASN A 75 -9.91 -15.92 -25.59
CA ASN A 75 -8.91 -16.62 -26.44
C ASN A 75 -7.42 -16.38 -26.14
N ASN A 76 -7.09 -15.35 -25.37
CA ASN A 76 -5.81 -15.13 -24.68
C ASN A 76 -5.77 -13.64 -24.34
N PRO A 77 -5.70 -13.24 -23.06
CA PRO A 77 -5.21 -11.90 -22.76
C PRO A 77 -3.84 -11.77 -23.43
N THR A 78 -3.55 -10.61 -24.02
CA THR A 78 -2.25 -10.35 -24.63
C THR A 78 -1.24 -10.28 -23.49
N LEU A 79 -0.65 -11.43 -23.17
CA LEU A 79 0.30 -11.62 -22.09
C LEU A 79 1.67 -11.16 -22.58
N GLY A 80 2.39 -10.45 -21.71
CA GLY A 80 3.81 -10.19 -21.91
C GLY A 80 4.60 -11.50 -21.93
N SER A 81 5.80 -11.48 -22.51
CA SER A 81 6.68 -12.66 -22.58
C SER A 81 7.07 -13.24 -21.21
N ASP A 82 6.95 -12.43 -20.16
CA ASP A 82 7.39 -12.75 -18.80
C ASP A 82 6.20 -13.09 -17.88
N ASP A 83 4.98 -13.10 -18.42
CA ASP A 83 3.77 -13.38 -17.66
C ASP A 83 3.61 -14.90 -17.44
N ILE A 84 3.31 -15.29 -16.22
CA ILE A 84 3.08 -16.68 -15.84
C ILE A 84 1.60 -16.87 -15.55
N VAL A 85 0.95 -17.67 -16.38
CA VAL A 85 -0.48 -17.99 -16.24
C VAL A 85 -0.66 -19.35 -15.60
N GLN A 86 -1.38 -19.38 -14.49
CA GLN A 86 -1.86 -20.59 -13.86
C GLN A 86 -3.38 -20.64 -13.98
N LYS A 87 -3.91 -21.76 -14.45
CA LYS A 87 -5.34 -21.98 -14.54
C LYS A 87 -5.74 -23.08 -13.57
N ASP A 88 -6.68 -22.75 -12.71
CA ASP A 88 -7.39 -23.67 -11.84
C ASP A 88 -8.83 -23.88 -12.35
N GLU A 89 -9.58 -24.80 -11.75
CA GLU A 89 -10.97 -25.08 -12.13
C GLU A 89 -11.87 -23.83 -12.03
N ASN A 90 -11.62 -22.98 -11.04
CA ASN A 90 -12.48 -21.82 -10.72
C ASN A 90 -11.79 -20.46 -10.89
N SER A 91 -10.51 -20.43 -11.24
CA SER A 91 -9.79 -19.17 -11.38
C SER A 91 -8.66 -19.21 -12.41
N ILE A 92 -8.36 -18.05 -12.98
CA ILE A 92 -7.18 -17.80 -13.79
C ILE A 92 -6.30 -16.83 -13.00
N LYS A 93 -5.07 -17.24 -12.72
CA LYS A 93 -4.08 -16.46 -12.02
C LYS A 93 -2.96 -16.07 -12.99
N ILE A 94 -2.62 -14.79 -13.03
CA ILE A 94 -1.57 -14.23 -13.88
C ILE A 94 -0.57 -13.54 -12.96
N LEU A 95 0.68 -13.97 -13.01
CA LEU A 95 1.79 -13.37 -12.28
C LEU A 95 2.67 -12.64 -13.28
N THR A 96 2.96 -11.38 -13.03
CA THR A 96 3.81 -10.58 -13.90
C THR A 96 4.62 -9.56 -13.11
N SER A 97 5.88 -9.39 -13.49
CA SER A 97 6.74 -8.29 -13.02
C SER A 97 6.64 -7.07 -13.95
N SER A 98 5.80 -7.13 -14.99
CA SER A 98 5.59 -6.07 -15.96
C SER A 98 4.12 -5.67 -16.04
N THR A 99 3.81 -4.38 -15.89
CA THR A 99 2.44 -3.89 -15.81
C THR A 99 2.04 -3.36 -17.17
N ASN A 100 1.04 -3.97 -17.80
CA ASN A 100 0.56 -3.52 -19.10
C ASN A 100 -0.21 -2.19 -19.01
N SER A 101 -0.68 -1.78 -17.82
CA SER A 101 -1.37 -0.51 -17.63
C SER A 101 -0.43 0.71 -17.51
N MET A 102 0.88 0.51 -17.31
CA MET A 102 1.83 1.60 -17.06
C MET A 102 3.26 1.25 -17.50
N ASN A 103 3.74 1.89 -18.57
CA ASN A 103 5.05 1.62 -19.20
C ASN A 103 6.31 1.95 -18.35
N THR A 104 6.17 2.42 -17.10
CA THR A 104 7.31 3.00 -16.36
C THR A 104 7.40 2.66 -14.87
N MET A 105 6.38 2.06 -14.23
CA MET A 105 6.40 1.77 -12.78
C MET A 105 6.50 0.29 -12.44
N SER A 106 6.47 -0.60 -13.44
CA SER A 106 6.36 -2.04 -13.19
C SER A 106 7.60 -2.66 -12.58
N ASN A 107 8.79 -2.11 -12.85
CA ASN A 107 10.02 -2.75 -12.42
C ASN A 107 10.22 -2.75 -10.89
N GLU A 108 9.43 -1.99 -10.14
CA GLU A 108 9.52 -1.93 -8.67
C GLU A 108 8.51 -2.85 -7.96
N PHE A 109 7.56 -3.42 -8.69
CA PHE A 109 6.45 -4.18 -8.12
C PHE A 109 6.13 -5.43 -8.93
N ASP A 110 5.81 -6.50 -8.21
CA ASP A 110 5.25 -7.71 -8.81
C ASP A 110 3.72 -7.66 -8.71
N VAL A 111 3.04 -8.13 -9.75
CA VAL A 111 1.59 -8.08 -9.85
C VAL A 111 1.03 -9.50 -9.98
N GLU A 112 0.01 -9.77 -9.17
CA GLU A 112 -0.80 -10.98 -9.25
C GLU A 112 -2.24 -10.60 -9.56
N ILE A 113 -2.72 -11.03 -10.71
CA ILE A 113 -4.11 -10.89 -11.13
C ILE A 113 -4.79 -12.24 -10.94
N ILE A 114 -5.93 -12.26 -10.26
CA ILE A 114 -6.76 -13.44 -10.07
C ILE A 114 -8.13 -13.12 -10.64
N ILE A 115 -8.61 -13.94 -11.58
CA ILE A 115 -9.92 -13.80 -12.22
C ILE A 115 -10.70 -15.06 -11.89
N ASN A 116 -11.81 -14.91 -11.17
CA ASN A 116 -12.73 -16.02 -10.94
C ASN A 116 -13.47 -16.33 -12.23
N THR A 117 -13.53 -17.61 -12.61
CA THR A 117 -14.25 -18.08 -13.81
C THR A 117 -15.69 -18.47 -13.50
N VAL A 118 -16.05 -18.55 -12.22
CA VAL A 118 -17.41 -18.81 -11.76
C VAL A 118 -18.12 -17.49 -11.56
N SER A 119 -19.30 -17.36 -12.17
CA SER A 119 -20.15 -16.19 -11.98
C SER A 119 -20.74 -16.17 -10.56
N ASP A 120 -20.61 -15.03 -9.88
CA ASP A 120 -21.26 -14.75 -8.60
C ASP A 120 -22.74 -14.35 -8.76
N LEU A 121 -23.19 -14.10 -10.00
CA LEU A 121 -24.61 -13.90 -10.29
C LEU A 121 -25.34 -15.23 -10.48
N ASN A 122 -26.43 -15.42 -9.73
CA ASN A 122 -27.41 -16.49 -9.91
C ASN A 122 -28.76 -15.90 -10.36
N ILE A 123 -28.87 -15.64 -11.66
CA ILE A 123 -30.06 -15.04 -12.31
C ILE A 123 -31.20 -16.04 -12.58
N ASN A 124 -31.06 -17.32 -12.23
CA ASN A 124 -32.07 -18.34 -12.52
C ASN A 124 -33.46 -18.06 -11.89
N HIS A 125 -33.56 -17.07 -11.00
CA HIS A 125 -34.81 -16.66 -10.35
C HIS A 125 -35.32 -15.27 -10.75
N ILE A 126 -34.64 -14.54 -11.63
CA ILE A 126 -35.03 -13.16 -12.01
C ILE A 126 -35.92 -13.21 -13.26
N LYS A 127 -37.21 -12.90 -13.10
CA LYS A 127 -38.13 -12.68 -14.22
C LYS A 127 -37.81 -11.32 -14.86
N ILE A 128 -37.33 -11.32 -16.10
CA ILE A 128 -37.09 -10.09 -16.85
C ILE A 128 -38.45 -9.56 -17.33
N GLU A 129 -38.87 -8.40 -16.80
CA GLU A 129 -40.08 -7.72 -17.27
C GLU A 129 -39.84 -7.05 -18.65
N PRO A 130 -40.83 -7.07 -19.55
CA PRO A 130 -40.71 -6.44 -20.85
C PRO A 130 -40.53 -4.91 -20.70
N GLY A 131 -39.37 -4.39 -21.11
CA GLY A 131 -39.03 -2.97 -21.05
C GLY A 131 -37.77 -2.63 -20.23
N MET A 132 -37.20 -3.58 -19.50
CA MET A 132 -35.90 -3.39 -18.84
C MET A 132 -34.73 -3.66 -19.81
N SER A 133 -33.72 -2.79 -19.78
CA SER A 133 -32.41 -3.05 -20.40
C SER A 133 -31.87 -4.38 -19.83
N GLN A 134 -31.31 -5.24 -20.68
CA GLN A 134 -30.87 -6.57 -20.25
C GLN A 134 -29.93 -6.48 -19.04
N LEU A 135 -30.31 -7.09 -17.92
CA LEU A 135 -29.41 -7.25 -16.77
C LEU A 135 -28.25 -8.15 -17.19
N PRO A 136 -27.03 -7.91 -16.68
CA PRO A 136 -25.92 -8.83 -16.89
C PRO A 136 -26.30 -10.20 -16.33
N LYS A 137 -26.02 -11.21 -17.13
CA LYS A 137 -26.23 -12.62 -16.84
C LYS A 137 -25.11 -13.21 -15.99
N GLU A 138 -23.92 -12.67 -16.09
CA GLU A 138 -22.75 -13.15 -15.35
C GLU A 138 -21.98 -12.00 -14.69
N ALA A 139 -21.44 -12.25 -13.50
CA ALA A 139 -20.46 -11.36 -12.89
C ALA A 139 -19.28 -12.16 -12.38
N HIS A 140 -18.09 -11.84 -12.87
CA HIS A 140 -16.84 -12.52 -12.52
C HIS A 140 -15.97 -11.59 -11.69
N LEU A 141 -15.52 -12.06 -10.54
CA LEU A 141 -14.64 -11.30 -9.64
C LEU A 141 -13.22 -11.24 -10.20
N ILE A 142 -12.61 -10.06 -10.13
CA ILE A 142 -11.19 -9.82 -10.38
C ILE A 142 -10.57 -9.30 -9.10
N GLN A 143 -9.44 -9.88 -8.72
CA GLN A 143 -8.57 -9.43 -7.66
C GLN A 143 -7.20 -9.09 -8.23
N ILE A 144 -6.68 -7.93 -7.85
CA ILE A 144 -5.34 -7.46 -8.21
C ILE A 144 -4.55 -7.31 -6.91
N ASN A 145 -3.44 -8.02 -6.80
CA ASN A 145 -2.50 -7.87 -5.69
C ASN A 145 -1.18 -7.29 -6.21
N ILE A 146 -0.64 -6.32 -5.49
CA ILE A 146 0.64 -5.69 -5.77
C ILE A 146 1.61 -6.05 -4.66
N TYR A 147 2.73 -6.63 -5.04
CA TYR A 147 3.82 -7.04 -4.16
C TYR A 147 5.06 -6.20 -4.43
N LYS A 148 6.00 -6.21 -3.49
CA LYS A 148 7.32 -5.66 -3.73
C LYS A 148 8.06 -6.52 -4.77
N GLN A 149 8.96 -5.92 -5.55
CA GLN A 149 9.79 -6.66 -6.50
C GLN A 149 10.48 -7.88 -5.87
N ASN A 150 10.60 -8.96 -6.66
CA ASN A 150 11.17 -10.25 -6.29
C ASN A 150 10.29 -11.07 -5.32
N SER A 151 9.00 -10.77 -5.28
CA SER A 151 7.99 -11.60 -4.64
C SER A 151 7.50 -12.72 -5.56
N ILE A 152 7.87 -12.74 -6.85
CA ILE A 152 7.62 -13.88 -7.75
C ILE A 152 8.92 -14.71 -7.87
N GLU A 153 8.84 -16.00 -7.52
CA GLU A 153 9.92 -16.96 -7.71
C GLU A 153 9.36 -18.27 -8.27
N ASN A 154 9.98 -18.82 -9.31
CA ASN A 154 9.55 -20.09 -9.96
C ASN A 154 8.05 -20.09 -10.31
N GLY A 155 7.52 -18.93 -10.72
CA GLY A 155 6.13 -18.77 -11.08
C GLY A 155 5.15 -18.87 -9.92
N SER A 156 5.59 -18.64 -8.68
CA SER A 156 4.70 -18.51 -7.52
C SER A 156 5.08 -17.31 -6.67
N ILE A 157 4.14 -16.83 -5.86
CA ILE A 157 4.44 -15.82 -4.85
C ILE A 157 5.31 -16.46 -3.77
N VAL A 158 6.44 -15.83 -3.44
CA VAL A 158 7.37 -16.25 -2.40
C VAL A 158 6.62 -16.35 -1.07
N SER A 159 6.76 -17.50 -0.40
CA SER A 159 6.08 -17.78 0.87
C SER A 159 6.35 -16.69 1.92
N GLY A 160 5.28 -16.17 2.52
CA GLY A 160 5.35 -15.06 3.49
C GLY A 160 5.32 -13.66 2.88
N SER A 161 5.34 -13.52 1.55
CA SER A 161 5.13 -12.23 0.89
C SER A 161 3.69 -11.77 1.07
N MET A 162 3.51 -10.57 1.64
CA MET A 162 2.20 -9.92 1.78
C MET A 162 2.05 -8.84 0.71
N PRO A 163 0.85 -8.69 0.12
CA PRO A 163 0.61 -7.62 -0.83
C PRO A 163 0.68 -6.25 -0.14
N LEU A 164 1.34 -5.29 -0.80
CA LEU A 164 1.34 -3.88 -0.43
C LEU A 164 -0.04 -3.26 -0.65
N SER A 165 -0.77 -3.74 -1.67
CA SER A 165 -2.14 -3.36 -1.97
C SER A 165 -2.90 -4.51 -2.63
N THR A 166 -4.18 -4.61 -2.29
CA THR A 166 -5.13 -5.49 -2.96
C THR A 166 -6.35 -4.68 -3.39
N ASN A 167 -6.82 -4.90 -4.61
CA ASN A 167 -8.01 -4.28 -5.14
C ASN A 167 -8.93 -5.32 -5.78
N TYR A 168 -10.24 -5.08 -5.70
CA TYR A 168 -11.27 -5.99 -6.18
C TYR A 168 -12.20 -5.26 -7.15
N GLY A 169 -12.66 -5.97 -8.16
CA GLY A 169 -13.68 -5.48 -9.07
C GLY A 169 -14.45 -6.61 -9.72
N TYR A 170 -15.54 -6.27 -10.39
CA TYR A 170 -16.33 -7.24 -11.15
C TYR A 170 -16.26 -6.92 -12.63
N VAL A 171 -16.40 -7.95 -13.44
CA VAL A 171 -16.70 -7.85 -14.86
C VAL A 171 -18.07 -8.46 -15.09
N PHE A 172 -18.93 -7.72 -15.79
CA PHE A 172 -20.33 -8.06 -16.01
C PHE A 172 -20.57 -8.39 -17.48
N PHE A 173 -21.36 -9.43 -17.73
CA PHE A 173 -21.68 -9.90 -19.08
C PHE A 173 -23.15 -10.22 -19.23
#